data_AF-A0A2W2MT20-F1
#
_entry.id   AF-A0A2W2MT20-F1
#
_cell.length_a   1.000
_cell.length_b   1.000
_cell.length_c   1.000
_cell.angle_alpha   90.00
_cell.angle_beta   90.00
_cell.angle_gamma   90.00
#
_symmetry.space_group_name_H-M   'P 1'
#
loop_
_entity.id
_entity.type
_entity.pdbx_description
1 polymer ?
#
loop_
_entity_poly.entity_id
_entity_poly.type
_entity_poly.pdbx_seq_one_letter_code
_entity_poly.pdbx_strand_id
1 'polypeptide(L)'
;MRPLYPPPPERSAELRRRFAEEARSERPDLAALCLLVGAEADGTLDEAGMDAAQIELDRLAGLLPYRPGGPRAWAQALSELLGERCGFRGCAADYQRLESSLLHAVLARRRGLPILLSVVWMEVARRAGAPVYGVA
;
A
#
# COMPACT_ATOMS: atom_id res chain seq x y z
N MET A 1 -0.73 -16.02 14.81
CA MET A 1 -1.50 -15.16 13.89
C MET A 1 -2.35 -14.26 14.77
N ARG A 2 -2.22 -12.93 14.69
CA ARG A 2 -3.03 -12.05 15.54
C ARG A 2 -4.44 -11.99 14.92
N PRO A 3 -5.50 -12.32 15.66
CA PRO A 3 -6.85 -12.19 15.15
C PRO A 3 -7.11 -10.74 14.76
N LEU A 4 -7.66 -10.55 13.57
CA LEU A 4 -8.14 -9.26 13.10
C LEU A 4 -9.53 -9.04 13.69
N TYR A 5 -9.73 -7.88 14.30
CA TYR A 5 -10.97 -7.51 14.94
C TYR A 5 -11.58 -6.35 14.17
N PRO A 6 -12.79 -6.47 13.62
CA PRO A 6 -13.43 -5.33 12.98
C PRO A 6 -13.62 -4.20 14.00
N PRO A 7 -13.57 -2.93 13.55
CA PRO A 7 -13.75 -1.79 14.43
C PRO A 7 -15.20 -1.72 14.98
N PRO A 8 -15.43 -0.98 16.06
CA PRO A 8 -16.77 -0.70 16.57
C PRO A 8 -17.69 -0.10 15.48
N PRO A 9 -19.02 -0.28 15.55
CA PRO A 9 -19.95 0.14 14.49
C PRO A 9 -19.84 1.61 14.09
N GLU A 10 -19.66 2.52 15.06
CA GLU A 10 -19.52 3.96 14.80
C GLU A 10 -18.28 4.26 13.95
N ARG A 11 -17.15 3.63 14.30
CA ARG A 11 -15.89 3.76 13.56
C ARG A 11 -15.96 3.09 12.19
N SER A 12 -16.60 1.92 12.07
CA SER A 12 -16.83 1.27 10.79
C SER A 12 -17.65 2.17 9.84
N ALA A 13 -18.72 2.79 10.35
CA ALA A 13 -19.53 3.72 9.57
C ALA A 13 -18.72 4.95 9.11
N GLU A 14 -17.87 5.48 9.97
CA GLU A 14 -16.95 6.58 9.64
C GLU A 14 -15.95 6.17 8.54
N LEU A 15 -15.27 5.03 8.69
CA LEU A 15 -14.28 4.53 7.72
C LEU A 15 -14.91 4.32 6.34
N ARG A 16 -16.11 3.72 6.30
CA ARG A 16 -16.86 3.51 5.05
C ARG A 16 -17.26 4.83 4.40
N ARG A 17 -17.66 5.83 5.19
CA ARG A 17 -17.97 7.17 4.69
C ARG A 17 -16.73 7.82 4.07
N ARG A 18 -15.60 7.83 4.79
CA ARG A 18 -14.30 8.35 4.30
C ARG A 18 -13.86 7.66 3.02
N PHE A 19 -13.97 6.32 2.97
CA PHE A 19 -13.64 5.55 1.77
C PHE A 19 -14.51 5.96 0.58
N ALA A 20 -15.81 6.10 0.80
CA ALA A 20 -16.75 6.47 -0.25
C ALA A 20 -16.58 7.93 -0.73
N GLU A 21 -16.12 8.82 0.14
CA GLU A 21 -15.74 10.20 -0.21
C GLU A 21 -14.47 10.21 -1.06
N GLU A 22 -13.41 9.54 -0.59
CA GLU A 22 -12.12 9.46 -1.30
C GLU A 22 -12.25 8.76 -2.66
N ALA A 23 -13.00 7.67 -2.74
CA ALA A 23 -13.20 6.91 -3.98
C ALA A 23 -13.96 7.70 -5.05
N ARG A 24 -14.71 8.75 -4.66
CA ARG A 24 -15.43 9.64 -5.57
C ARG A 24 -14.67 10.93 -5.88
N SER A 25 -13.49 11.13 -5.29
CA SER A 25 -12.67 12.30 -5.56
C SER A 25 -12.18 12.27 -7.02
N GLU A 26 -11.84 13.44 -7.57
CA GLU A 26 -11.35 13.53 -8.96
C GLU A 26 -10.04 12.74 -9.16
N ARG A 27 -9.23 12.64 -8.10
CA ARG A 27 -7.94 11.95 -8.08
C ARG A 27 -7.79 11.15 -6.79
N PRO A 28 -8.40 9.96 -6.70
CA PRO A 28 -8.36 9.17 -5.48
C PRO A 28 -6.93 8.78 -5.09
N ASP A 29 -6.61 8.93 -3.81
CA ASP A 29 -5.40 8.38 -3.21
C ASP A 29 -5.59 6.88 -2.97
N LEU A 30 -4.92 6.08 -3.80
CA LEU A 30 -5.00 4.63 -3.75
C LEU A 30 -4.44 4.06 -2.44
N ALA A 31 -3.36 4.64 -1.89
CA ALA A 31 -2.83 4.22 -0.60
C ALA A 31 -3.84 4.50 0.52
N ALA A 32 -4.45 5.69 0.53
CA ALA A 32 -5.47 6.04 1.51
C ALA A 32 -6.68 5.09 1.45
N LEU A 33 -7.17 4.78 0.24
CA LEU A 33 -8.25 3.81 0.04
C LEU A 33 -7.89 2.42 0.59
N CYS A 34 -6.67 1.93 0.31
CA CYS A 34 -6.20 0.66 0.83
C CYS A 34 -6.04 0.66 2.36
N LEU A 35 -5.62 1.78 2.96
CA LEU A 35 -5.50 1.92 4.42
C LEU A 35 -6.87 1.96 5.11
N LEU A 36 -7.87 2.61 4.50
CA LEU A 36 -9.24 2.61 5.01
C LEU A 36 -9.86 1.20 4.99
N VAL A 37 -9.62 0.42 3.93
CA VAL A 37 -9.98 -1.01 3.91
C VAL A 37 -9.21 -1.78 4.99
N GLY A 38 -7.92 -1.46 5.17
CA GLY A 38 -7.09 -1.99 6.24
C GLY A 38 -7.68 -1.77 7.62
N ALA A 39 -8.14 -0.55 7.93
CA ALA A 39 -8.72 -0.17 9.21
C ALA A 39 -10.10 -0.77 9.44
N GLU A 40 -10.86 -1.00 8.37
CA GLU A 40 -12.15 -1.72 8.44
C GLU A 40 -11.96 -3.21 8.74
N ALA A 41 -10.89 -3.83 8.22
CA ALA A 41 -10.56 -5.22 8.51
C ALA A 41 -9.83 -5.39 9.86
N ASP A 42 -9.03 -4.41 10.26
CA ASP A 42 -8.20 -4.39 11.45
C ASP A 42 -8.48 -3.12 12.26
N GLY A 43 -9.42 -3.20 13.20
CA GLY A 43 -9.79 -2.10 14.09
C GLY A 43 -8.65 -1.62 15.01
N THR A 44 -7.51 -2.32 15.04
CA THR A 44 -6.30 -1.87 15.75
C THR A 44 -5.44 -0.91 14.93
N LEU A 45 -5.68 -0.79 13.62
CA LEU A 45 -5.06 0.23 12.78
C LEU A 45 -5.73 1.59 13.06
N ASP A 46 -5.04 2.46 13.79
CA ASP A 46 -5.46 3.83 14.09
C ASP A 46 -4.89 4.85 13.11
N GLU A 47 -5.22 6.14 13.29
CA GLU A 47 -4.70 7.22 12.43
C GLU A 47 -3.17 7.23 12.43
N ALA A 48 -2.52 7.05 13.58
CA ALA A 48 -1.07 7.00 13.69
C ALA A 48 -0.47 5.83 12.87
N GLY A 49 -1.12 4.67 12.87
CA GLY A 49 -0.73 3.54 12.04
C GLY A 49 -0.93 3.78 10.54
N MET A 50 -1.98 4.49 10.15
CA MET A 50 -2.19 4.90 8.76
C MET A 50 -1.15 5.93 8.32
N ASP A 51 -0.85 6.92 9.16
CA ASP A 51 0.20 7.91 8.93
C ASP A 51 1.57 7.25 8.80
N ALA A 52 1.88 6.28 9.66
CA ALA A 52 3.13 5.52 9.59
C ALA A 52 3.26 4.76 8.26
N ALA A 53 2.16 4.21 7.74
CA ALA A 53 2.16 3.54 6.44
C ALA A 53 2.41 4.53 5.29
N GLN A 54 1.81 5.73 5.35
CA GLN A 54 2.05 6.80 4.38
C GLN A 54 3.51 7.27 4.41
N ILE A 55 4.06 7.51 5.61
CA ILE A 55 5.46 7.89 5.83
C ILE A 55 6.41 6.81 5.27
N GLU A 56 6.09 5.54 5.46
CA GLU A 56 6.91 4.45 4.93
C GLU A 56 6.93 4.42 3.39
N LEU A 57 5.80 4.69 2.74
CA LEU A 57 5.73 4.80 1.27
C LEU A 57 6.54 6.00 0.77
N ASP A 58 6.47 7.15 1.45
CA ASP A 58 7.28 8.33 1.12
C ASP A 58 8.77 8.07 1.33
N ARG A 59 9.13 7.40 2.43
CA ARG A 59 10.51 6.99 2.70
C ARG A 59 11.04 6.08 1.60
N LEU A 60 10.26 5.09 1.16
CA LEU A 60 10.63 4.20 0.05
C LEU A 60 10.80 4.99 -1.26
N ALA A 61 9.89 5.93 -1.55
CA ALA A 61 10.01 6.77 -2.74
C ALA A 61 11.28 7.63 -2.70
N GLY A 62 11.64 8.17 -1.53
CA GLY A 62 12.87 8.95 -1.33
C GLY A 62 14.17 8.14 -1.47
N LEU A 63 14.11 6.80 -1.51
CA LEU A 63 15.27 5.94 -1.78
C LEU A 63 15.52 5.70 -3.27
N LEU A 64 14.60 6.10 -4.15
CA LEU A 64 14.77 5.97 -5.60
C LEU A 64 15.70 7.06 -6.15
N PRO A 65 16.46 6.76 -7.22
CA PRO A 65 17.25 7.77 -7.90
C PRO A 65 16.35 8.88 -8.46
N TYR A 66 16.84 10.12 -8.48
CA TYR A 66 16.13 11.22 -9.11
C TYR A 66 16.11 11.03 -10.63
N ARG A 67 14.90 10.86 -11.20
CA ARG A 67 14.66 10.72 -12.64
C ARG A 67 15.63 9.73 -13.34
N PRO A 68 15.51 8.40 -13.09
CA PRO A 68 16.39 7.37 -13.66
C PRO A 68 16.38 7.28 -15.20
N GLY A 69 15.68 8.16 -15.92
CA GLY A 69 15.60 8.19 -17.37
C GLY A 69 14.28 7.61 -17.86
N GLY A 70 14.35 6.67 -18.81
CA GLY A 70 13.17 6.08 -19.45
C GLY A 70 12.45 5.00 -18.63
N PRO A 71 11.33 4.46 -19.14
CA PRO A 71 10.50 3.48 -18.43
C PRO A 71 11.25 2.23 -17.94
N ARG A 72 12.20 1.73 -18.74
CA ARG A 72 13.02 0.57 -18.36
C ARG A 72 13.91 0.87 -17.14
N ALA A 73 14.48 2.06 -17.07
CA ALA A 73 15.33 2.46 -15.95
C ALA A 73 14.51 2.66 -14.66
N TRP A 74 13.28 3.19 -14.78
CA TRP A 74 12.33 3.21 -13.67
C TRP A 74 11.99 1.80 -13.18
N ALA A 75 11.62 0.89 -14.09
CA ALA A 75 11.29 -0.48 -13.73
C ALA A 75 12.47 -1.20 -13.04
N GLN A 76 13.68 -1.00 -13.54
CA GLN A 76 14.89 -1.55 -12.94
C GLN A 76 15.14 -0.97 -11.54
N ALA A 77 15.09 0.35 -11.37
CA ALA A 77 15.29 0.99 -10.07
C ALA A 77 14.26 0.54 -9.02
N LEU A 78 12.99 0.39 -9.42
CA LEU A 78 11.92 -0.13 -8.57
C LEU A 78 12.14 -1.60 -8.20
N SER A 79 12.54 -2.43 -9.17
CA SER A 79 12.82 -3.86 -8.93
C SER A 79 13.99 -4.07 -7.97
N GLU A 80 15.10 -3.35 -8.19
CA GLU A 80 16.27 -3.39 -7.31
C GLU A 80 15.92 -2.89 -5.90
N LEU A 81 15.18 -1.78 -5.78
CA LEU A 81 14.79 -1.26 -4.48
C LEU A 81 13.78 -2.16 -3.77
N LEU A 82 12.60 -2.37 -4.37
CA LEU A 82 11.48 -3.01 -3.68
C LEU A 82 11.66 -4.52 -3.61
N GLY A 83 12.06 -5.16 -4.72
CA GLY A 83 12.22 -6.60 -4.79
C GLY A 83 13.48 -7.09 -4.09
N GLU A 84 14.64 -6.53 -4.44
CA GLU A 84 15.92 -7.05 -3.98
C GLU A 84 16.32 -6.47 -2.61
N ARG A 85 16.38 -5.14 -2.49
CA ARG A 85 16.87 -4.48 -1.26
C ARG A 85 15.86 -4.52 -0.12
N CYS A 86 14.59 -4.25 -0.40
CA CYS A 86 13.52 -4.24 0.62
C CYS A 86 12.81 -5.58 0.76
N GLY A 87 13.02 -6.53 -0.16
CA GLY A 87 12.52 -7.89 -0.05
C GLY A 87 11.00 -8.04 -0.20
N PHE A 88 10.31 -7.08 -0.84
CA PHE A 88 8.88 -7.19 -1.12
C PHE A 88 8.61 -8.36 -2.06
N ARG A 89 7.92 -9.38 -1.56
CA ARG A 89 7.60 -10.59 -2.32
C ARG A 89 6.34 -11.29 -1.83
N GLY A 90 5.67 -11.98 -2.74
CA GLY A 90 4.58 -12.90 -2.40
C GLY A 90 5.02 -14.36 -2.49
N CYS A 91 4.30 -15.25 -1.83
CA CYS A 91 4.33 -16.68 -2.14
C CYS A 91 2.92 -17.30 -2.06
N ALA A 92 2.79 -18.57 -2.47
CA ALA A 92 1.51 -19.28 -2.45
C ALA A 92 0.85 -19.30 -1.05
N ALA A 93 1.65 -19.43 0.02
CA ALA A 93 1.13 -19.42 1.40
C ALA A 93 0.54 -18.06 1.81
N ASP A 94 0.90 -16.96 1.14
CA ASP A 94 0.37 -15.64 1.45
C ASP A 94 -1.12 -15.51 1.05
N TYR A 95 -1.64 -16.34 0.13
CA TYR A 95 -3.08 -16.38 -0.23
C TYR A 95 -4.00 -16.84 0.90
N GLN A 96 -3.47 -17.55 1.89
CA GLN A 96 -4.25 -18.04 3.03
C GLN A 96 -4.27 -17.04 4.19
N ARG A 97 -3.72 -15.83 3.98
CA ARG A 97 -3.48 -14.84 5.03
C ARG A 97 -4.12 -13.52 4.68
N LEU A 98 -5.13 -13.12 5.46
CA LEU A 98 -5.80 -11.85 5.25
C LEU A 98 -4.82 -10.67 5.35
N GLU A 99 -3.81 -10.75 6.22
CA GLU A 99 -2.81 -9.69 6.38
C GLU A 99 -1.94 -9.49 5.12
N SER A 100 -1.92 -10.46 4.20
CA SER A 100 -1.25 -10.30 2.91
C SER A 100 -2.06 -9.44 1.92
N SER A 101 -3.29 -9.08 2.28
CA SER A 101 -4.21 -8.22 1.54
C SER A 101 -4.45 -6.87 2.23
N LEU A 102 -3.74 -6.53 3.31
CA LEU A 102 -3.85 -5.26 4.01
C LEU A 102 -2.56 -4.44 3.88
N LEU A 103 -2.64 -3.20 3.38
CA LEU A 103 -1.47 -2.41 2.99
C LEU A 103 -0.50 -2.19 4.16
N HIS A 104 -1.00 -1.84 5.34
CA HIS A 104 -0.17 -1.63 6.54
C HIS A 104 0.63 -2.88 6.90
N ALA A 105 0.00 -4.06 6.83
CA ALA A 105 0.63 -5.32 7.15
C ALA A 105 1.63 -5.76 6.07
N VAL A 106 1.34 -5.51 4.79
CA VAL A 106 2.27 -5.77 3.68
C VAL A 106 3.52 -4.88 3.78
N LEU A 107 3.36 -3.61 4.10
CA LEU A 107 4.48 -2.69 4.33
C LEU A 107 5.35 -3.15 5.50
N ALA A 108 4.74 -3.57 6.62
CA ALA A 108 5.48 -4.04 7.79
C ALA A 108 6.22 -5.37 7.53
N ARG A 109 5.54 -6.33 6.86
CA ARG A 109 6.06 -7.69 6.66
C ARG A 109 6.91 -7.85 5.40
N ARG A 110 6.82 -6.90 4.46
CA ARG A 110 7.34 -7.00 3.09
C ARG A 110 6.79 -8.23 2.34
N ARG A 111 5.59 -8.66 2.71
CA ARG A 111 4.93 -9.84 2.14
C ARG A 111 3.45 -9.58 1.92
N GLY A 112 2.99 -9.81 0.69
CA GLY A 112 1.62 -9.55 0.28
C GLY A 112 1.19 -10.33 -0.94
N LEU A 113 -0.09 -10.24 -1.27
CA LEU A 113 -0.63 -10.76 -2.53
C LEU A 113 -0.11 -9.94 -3.71
N PRO A 114 -0.01 -10.54 -4.91
CA PRO A 114 0.47 -9.83 -6.11
C PRO A 114 -0.24 -8.49 -6.34
N ILE A 115 -1.57 -8.43 -6.19
CA ILE A 115 -2.34 -7.19 -6.40
C ILE A 115 -1.93 -6.08 -5.42
N LEU A 116 -1.71 -6.40 -4.15
CA LEU A 116 -1.35 -5.39 -3.15
C LEU A 116 0.13 -5.02 -3.23
N LEU A 117 1.00 -5.95 -3.64
CA LEU A 117 2.37 -5.63 -4.01
C LEU A 117 2.42 -4.67 -5.20
N SER A 118 1.55 -4.85 -6.20
CA SER A 118 1.41 -3.87 -7.29
C SER A 118 1.02 -2.48 -6.78
N VAL A 119 0.13 -2.38 -5.77
CA VAL A 119 -0.18 -1.09 -5.12
C VAL A 119 1.07 -0.47 -4.52
N VAL A 120 1.84 -1.22 -3.73
CA VAL A 120 3.11 -0.71 -3.15
C VAL A 120 4.05 -0.19 -4.24
N TRP A 121 4.21 -0.93 -5.34
CA TRP A 121 5.08 -0.52 -6.44
C TRP A 121 4.59 0.76 -7.12
N MET A 122 3.29 0.85 -7.41
CA MET A 122 2.70 2.03 -8.04
C MET A 122 2.77 3.26 -7.13
N GLU A 123 2.49 3.10 -5.85
CA GLU A 123 2.50 4.20 -4.88
C GLU A 123 3.90 4.78 -4.69
N VAL A 124 4.89 3.91 -4.50
CA VAL A 124 6.30 4.32 -4.38
C VAL A 124 6.77 5.02 -5.67
N ALA A 125 6.43 4.46 -6.84
CA ALA A 125 6.82 5.04 -8.12
C ALA A 125 6.18 6.41 -8.37
N ARG A 126 4.86 6.56 -8.11
CA ARG A 126 4.13 7.82 -8.30
C ARG A 126 4.65 8.92 -7.39
N ARG A 127 4.92 8.62 -6.12
CA ARG A 127 5.53 9.58 -5.16
C ARG A 127 6.91 10.03 -5.58
N ALA A 128 7.69 9.14 -6.21
CA ALA A 128 8.97 9.49 -6.82
C ALA A 128 8.85 10.26 -8.16
N GLY A 129 7.63 10.49 -8.64
CA GLY A 129 7.34 11.24 -9.87
C GLY A 129 7.36 10.41 -11.15
N ALA A 130 7.32 9.07 -11.05
CA ALA A 130 7.24 8.20 -12.22
C ALA A 130 5.83 8.21 -12.84
N PRO A 131 5.71 8.21 -14.18
CA PRO A 131 4.42 8.13 -14.87
C PRO A 131 3.93 6.68 -14.91
N VAL A 132 3.41 6.17 -13.78
CA VAL A 132 2.89 4.81 -13.63
C VAL A 132 1.38 4.81 -13.41
N TYR A 133 0.69 3.89 -14.08
CA TYR A 133 -0.76 3.75 -14.07
C TYR A 133 -1.16 2.28 -14.01
N GLY A 134 -2.35 2.00 -13.46
CA GLY A 134 -2.97 0.68 -13.56
C GLY A 134 -3.35 0.35 -15.01
N VAL A 135 -3.38 -0.94 -15.33
CA VAL A 135 -3.86 -1.44 -16.63
C VAL A 135 -5.34 -1.77 -16.50
N ALA A 136 -6.15 -1.34 -17.48
CA ALA A 136 -7.60 -1.55 -17.54
C ALA A 136 -7.96 -2.72 -18.45
#